data_AF-A0A0R3QID6-F1
#
_entry.id   AF-A0A0R3QID6-F1
#
_cell.length_a   1.000
_cell.length_b   1.000
_cell.length_c   1.000
_cell.angle_alpha   90.00
_cell.angle_beta   90.00
_cell.angle_gamma   90.00
#
_symmetry.space_group_name_H-M   'P 1'
#
loop_
_entity.id
_entity.type
_entity.pdbx_description
1 polymer ?
#
loop_
_entity_poly.entity_id
_entity_poly.type
_entity_poly.pdbx_seq_one_letter_code
_entity_poly.pdbx_strand_id
1 'polypeptide(L)'
;MSIYALKRENILRTKIPNEIEVLKKANECDCKQICKYVDDGKAKYVFVVMTLLGKDLSKLRRESKTKSFSINTSLRVGLLTLSAIRELHEISVISR
;
A
#
# COMPACT_ATOMS: atom_id res chain seq x y z
N MET A 1 15.99 -10.83 11.13
CA MET A 1 15.22 -9.72 11.73
C MET A 1 14.32 -9.15 10.65
N SER A 2 13.00 -9.23 10.83
CA SER A 2 12.03 -8.71 9.84
C SER A 2 11.81 -7.22 10.06
N ILE A 3 11.78 -6.43 8.98
CA ILE A 3 11.58 -4.98 9.03
C ILE A 3 10.17 -4.66 8.53
N TYR A 4 9.49 -3.72 9.19
CA TYR A 4 8.10 -3.34 8.91
C TYR A 4 7.94 -1.83 8.76
N ALA A 5 6.85 -1.42 8.12
CA ALA A 5 6.42 -0.02 8.05
C ALA A 5 5.37 0.25 9.14
N LEU A 6 5.50 1.39 9.82
CA LEU A 6 4.52 1.86 10.79
C LEU A 6 3.98 3.22 10.35
N LYS A 7 2.68 3.31 10.13
CA LYS A 7 1.97 4.57 9.91
C LYS A 7 1.22 4.92 11.19
N ARG A 8 1.37 6.17 11.66
CA ARG A 8 0.67 6.69 12.83
C ARG A 8 -0.04 8.00 12.52
N GLU A 9 -1.22 8.19 13.10
CA GLU A 9 -2.01 9.42 13.00
C GLU A 9 -2.56 9.83 14.37
N ASN A 10 -2.82 11.13 14.56
CA ASN A 10 -3.45 11.62 15.77
C ASN A 10 -4.90 11.13 15.83
N ILE A 11 -5.36 10.70 17.00
CA ILE A 11 -6.72 10.15 17.24
C ILE A 11 -7.81 11.09 16.73
N LEU A 12 -7.64 12.41 16.85
CA LEU A 12 -8.66 13.39 16.47
C LEU A 12 -8.78 13.60 14.96
N ARG A 13 -7.79 13.17 14.17
CA ARG A 13 -7.70 13.38 12.71
C ARG A 13 -7.15 12.14 12.02
N THR A 14 -7.80 10.99 12.24
CA THR A 14 -7.31 9.71 11.73
C THR A 14 -8.23 9.13 10.67
N LYS A 15 -7.65 8.64 9.58
CA LYS A 15 -8.30 7.73 8.61
C LYS A 15 -7.82 6.29 8.75
N ILE A 16 -6.81 6.06 9.60
CA ILE A 16 -6.22 4.74 9.84
C ILE A 16 -7.24 3.62 10.13
N PRO A 17 -8.34 3.82 10.90
CA PRO A 17 -9.31 2.75 11.11
C PRO A 17 -9.89 2.18 9.81
N ASN A 18 -10.20 3.04 8.83
CA ASN A 18 -10.68 2.60 7.52
C ASN A 18 -9.56 1.89 6.74
N GLU A 19 -8.33 2.39 6.82
CA GLU A 19 -7.17 1.74 6.18
C GLU A 19 -6.90 0.35 6.76
N ILE A 20 -7.03 0.19 8.08
CA ILE A 20 -6.89 -1.11 8.77
C ILE A 20 -7.95 -2.09 8.27
N GLU A 21 -9.22 -1.67 8.18
CA GLU A 21 -10.29 -2.55 7.69
C GLU A 21 -10.01 -3.03 6.25
N VAL A 22 -9.57 -2.11 5.38
CA VAL A 22 -9.18 -2.44 4.00
C VAL A 22 -8.01 -3.41 3.97
N LEU A 23 -6.96 -3.18 4.76
CA LEU A 23 -5.78 -4.04 4.79
C LEU A 23 -6.08 -5.43 5.38
N LYS A 24 -6.96 -5.52 6.39
CA LYS A 24 -7.42 -6.81 6.93
C LYS A 24 -8.19 -7.61 5.89
N LYS A 25 -9.16 -6.98 5.21
CA LYS A 25 -9.90 -7.62 4.10
C LYS A 25 -8.98 -8.06 2.97
N ALA A 26 -8.01 -7.21 2.57
CA ALA A 26 -7.03 -7.57 1.55
C ALA A 26 -6.14 -8.75 1.96
N ASN A 27 -5.80 -8.88 3.25
CA ASN A 27 -5.08 -10.04 3.77
C ASN A 27 -5.93 -11.31 3.74
N GLU A 28 -7.19 -11.23 4.17
CA GLU A 28 -8.13 -12.36 4.18
C GLU A 28 -8.40 -12.91 2.77
N CYS A 29 -8.49 -12.03 1.77
CA CYS A 29 -8.66 -12.40 0.36
C CYS A 29 -7.34 -12.75 -0.36
N ASP A 30 -6.21 -12.78 0.35
CA ASP A 30 -4.86 -12.97 -0.19
C ASP A 30 -4.53 -12.09 -1.42
N CYS A 31 -4.90 -10.81 -1.37
CA CYS A 31 -4.53 -9.84 -2.40
C CYS A 31 -3.00 -9.78 -2.50
N LYS A 32 -2.46 -9.93 -3.72
CA LYS A 32 -1.02 -10.07 -3.96
C LYS A 32 -0.33 -8.72 -4.16
N GLN A 33 -1.05 -7.73 -4.67
CA GLN A 33 -0.50 -6.42 -5.00
C GLN A 33 -0.68 -5.39 -3.88
N ILE A 34 -1.33 -5.77 -2.78
CA ILE A 34 -1.56 -4.93 -1.60
C ILE A 34 -0.58 -5.33 -0.50
N CYS A 35 -0.03 -4.34 0.23
CA CYS A 35 0.88 -4.63 1.34
C CYS A 35 0.16 -5.43 2.43
N LYS A 36 0.87 -6.38 3.04
CA LYS A 36 0.22 -7.24 4.05
C LYS A 36 0.07 -6.50 5.37
N TYR A 37 -1.12 -6.59 5.95
CA TYR A 37 -1.39 -6.23 7.34
C TYR A 37 -0.54 -7.08 8.30
N VAL A 38 -0.03 -6.47 9.36
CA VAL A 38 0.74 -7.14 10.42
C VAL A 38 0.08 -6.93 11.78
N ASP A 39 -0.15 -5.68 12.18
CA ASP A 39 -0.77 -5.36 13.48
C ASP A 39 -1.36 -3.94 13.46
N ASP A 40 -2.21 -3.59 14.43
CA ASP A 40 -2.71 -2.25 14.64
C ASP A 40 -2.99 -1.94 16.11
N GLY A 41 -3.14 -0.66 16.44
CA GLY A 41 -3.47 -0.30 17.80
C GLY A 41 -3.78 1.17 18.02
N LYS A 42 -4.23 1.44 19.25
CA LYS A 42 -4.59 2.77 19.72
C LYS A 42 -3.97 3.04 21.08
N ALA A 43 -3.26 4.16 21.16
CA ALA A 43 -2.70 4.71 22.39
C ALA A 43 -2.99 6.22 22.42
N LYS A 44 -1.96 7.07 22.53
CA LYS A 44 -2.05 8.52 22.28
C LYS A 44 -2.21 8.87 20.79
N TYR A 45 -2.08 7.89 19.91
CA TYR A 45 -2.23 7.94 18.47
C TYR A 45 -2.85 6.62 18.00
N VAL A 46 -3.40 6.60 16.79
CA VAL A 46 -3.78 5.37 16.10
C VAL A 46 -2.63 4.98 15.19
N PHE A 47 -2.31 3.70 15.10
CA PHE A 47 -1.26 3.22 14.20
C PHE A 47 -1.64 1.90 13.53
N VAL A 48 -0.98 1.64 12.42
CA VAL A 48 -1.01 0.38 11.69
C VAL A 48 0.41 -0.02 11.33
N VAL A 49 0.71 -1.30 11.50
CA VAL A 49 1.95 -1.96 11.11
C VAL A 49 1.64 -2.83 9.89
N MET A 50 2.46 -2.66 8.85
CA MET A 50 2.31 -3.36 7.59
C MET A 50 3.67 -3.74 7.01
N THR A 51 3.67 -4.56 5.96
CA THR A 51 4.90 -4.92 5.24
C THR A 51 5.61 -3.66 4.73
N LEU A 52 6.92 -3.53 5.02
CA LEU A 52 7.74 -2.46 4.46
C LEU A 52 7.98 -2.72 2.97
N LEU A 53 7.51 -1.81 2.13
CA LEU A 53 7.78 -1.84 0.70
C LEU A 53 9.08 -1.11 0.35
N GLY A 54 9.53 -1.30 -0.90
CA GLY A 54 10.65 -0.55 -1.46
C GLY A 54 10.31 0.91 -1.76
N LYS A 55 11.15 1.54 -2.58
CA LYS A 55 10.92 2.91 -3.06
C LYS A 55 9.62 2.98 -3.88
N ASP A 56 8.87 4.07 -3.73
CA ASP A 56 7.70 4.33 -4.55
C ASP A 56 8.07 4.58 -6.03
N LEU A 57 7.09 4.43 -6.92
CA LEU A 57 7.26 4.59 -8.37
C LEU A 57 7.77 5.99 -8.75
N SER A 58 7.38 7.04 -8.03
CA SER A 58 7.82 8.40 -8.33
C SER A 58 9.30 8.59 -8.00
N LYS A 59 9.77 8.02 -6.89
CA LYS A 59 11.18 8.01 -6.52
C LYS A 59 12.00 7.19 -7.50
N LEU A 60 11.57 5.97 -7.85
CA LEU A 60 12.23 5.13 -8.86
C LEU A 60 12.34 5.83 -10.21
N ARG A 61 11.26 6.50 -10.65
CA ARG A 61 11.26 7.26 -11.91
C ARG A 61 12.25 8.43 -11.88
N ARG A 62 12.34 9.17 -10.78
CA ARG A 62 13.27 10.30 -10.64
C ARG A 62 14.75 9.88 -10.59
N GLU A 63 15.03 8.70 -10.05
CA GLU A 63 16.38 8.13 -10.00
C GLU A 63 16.84 7.57 -11.35
N SER A 64 15.92 7.33 -12.29
CA SER A 64 16.26 6.99 -13.68
C SER A 64 17.00 8.15 -14.36
N LYS A 65 18.05 7.85 -15.12
CA LYS A 65 18.86 8.84 -15.85
C LYS A 65 18.01 9.76 -16.73
N THR A 66 16.97 9.22 -17.36
CA THR A 66 16.07 9.95 -18.27
C THR A 66 14.86 10.56 -17.55
N LYS A 67 14.73 10.38 -16.22
CA LYS A 67 13.55 10.74 -15.42
C LYS A 67 12.24 10.10 -15.92
N SER A 68 12.37 9.01 -16.69
CA SER A 68 11.30 8.22 -17.28
C SER A 68 11.59 6.73 -17.15
N PHE A 69 10.55 5.92 -17.25
CA PHE A 69 10.67 4.48 -17.40
C PHE A 69 10.75 4.11 -18.89
N SER A 70 11.46 3.03 -19.21
CA SER A 70 11.39 2.42 -20.54
C SER A 70 9.99 1.89 -20.80
N ILE A 71 9.62 1.70 -22.07
CA ILE A 71 8.32 1.16 -22.46
C ILE A 71 8.01 -0.17 -21.74
N ASN A 72 8.99 -1.07 -21.66
CA ASN A 72 8.86 -2.38 -21.01
C ASN A 72 8.60 -2.27 -19.51
N THR A 73 9.20 -1.29 -18.83
CA THR A 73 8.96 -1.06 -17.39
C THR A 73 7.60 -0.41 -17.18
N SER A 74 7.24 0.59 -18.00
CA SER A 74 5.94 1.25 -17.94
C SER A 74 4.77 0.27 -18.14
N LEU A 75 4.87 -0.62 -19.13
CA LEU A 75 3.84 -1.63 -19.39
C LEU A 75 3.67 -2.60 -18.21
N ARG A 76 4.77 -3.11 -17.65
CA ARG A 76 4.72 -4.02 -16.49
C ARG A 76 4.16 -3.35 -15.23
N VAL A 77 4.57 -2.11 -14.96
CA VAL A 77 3.99 -1.31 -13.86
C VAL A 77 2.49 -1.09 -14.08
N GLY A 78 2.08 -0.79 -15.32
CA GLY A 78 0.67 -0.66 -15.68
C GLY A 78 -0.12 -1.93 -15.38
N LEU A 79 0.38 -3.10 -15.80
CA LEU A 79 -0.26 -4.39 -15.54
C LEU A 79 -0.39 -4.70 -14.04
N LEU A 80 0.67 -4.46 -13.25
CA LEU A 80 0.62 -4.68 -11.80
C LEU A 80 -0.36 -3.71 -11.12
N THR A 81 -0.36 -2.44 -11.53
CA THR A 81 -1.30 -1.43 -11.04
C THR A 81 -2.75 -1.83 -11.34
N LEU A 82 -3.03 -2.28 -12.57
CA LEU A 82 -4.37 -2.77 -12.95
C LEU A 82 -4.79 -4.00 -12.13
N SER A 83 -3.85 -4.92 -11.86
CA SER A 83 -4.13 -6.06 -10.98
C SER A 83 -4.44 -5.61 -9.55
N ALA A 84 -3.72 -4.62 -9.02
CA ALA A 84 -3.99 -4.06 -7.70
C ALA A 84 -5.37 -3.38 -7.61
N ILE A 85 -5.74 -2.63 -8.65
CA ILE A 85 -7.07 -2.00 -8.74
C ILE A 85 -8.17 -3.06 -8.77
N ARG A 86 -7.99 -4.12 -9.57
CA ARG A 86 -8.94 -5.24 -9.61
C ARG A 86 -9.08 -5.89 -8.23
N GLU A 87 -7.98 -6.23 -7.58
CA GLU A 87 -7.99 -6.82 -6.23
C GLU A 87 -8.73 -5.93 -5.21
N LEU A 88 -8.52 -4.61 -5.25
CA LEU A 88 -9.27 -3.67 -4.39
C LEU A 88 -10.78 -3.65 -4.70
N HIS A 89 -11.14 -3.67 -5.99
CA HIS A 89 -12.55 -3.69 -6.39
C HIS A 89 -13.25 -5.00 -6.00
N GLU A 90 -12.55 -6.14 -6.05
CA GLU A 90 -13.07 -7.44 -5.60
C GLU A 90 -13.45 -7.43 -4.11
N ILE A 91 -12.73 -6.67 -3.28
CA ILE A 91 -13.07 -6.46 -1.86
C ILE A 91 -14.00 -5.25 -1.63
N SER A 92 -14.64 -4.74 -2.69
CA SER A 92 -15.58 -3.60 -2.66
C SER A 92 -14.96 -2.27 -2.17
N VAL A 93 -13.66 -2.05 -2.41
CA VAL A 93 -12.93 -0.85 -2.03
C VAL A 93 -12.55 -0.04 -3.26
N ILE A 94 -12.79 1.28 -3.23
CA ILE A 94 -12.40 2.21 -4.30
C ILE A 94 -11.25 3.08 -3.81
N SER A 95 -10.12 3.04 -4.54
CA SER A 95 -9.02 3.99 -4.34
C SER A 95 -9.36 5.34 -4.99
N ARG A 96 -9.17 6.45 -4.28
CA ARG A 96 -9.47 7.82 -4.74
C ARG A 96 -8.21 8.67 -4.86
#